data_AF-A0A922XC08-F1
#
_entry.id   AF-A0A922XC08-F1
#
_cell.length_a   1.000
_cell.length_b   1.000
_cell.length_c   1.000
_cell.angle_alpha   90.00
_cell.angle_beta   90.00
_cell.angle_gamma   90.00
#
_symmetry.space_group_name_H-M   'P 1'
#
loop_
_entity.id
_entity.type
_entity.pdbx_description
1 polymer ?
#
loop_
_entity_poly.entity_id
_entity_poly.type
_entity_poly.pdbx_seq_one_letter_code
_entity_poly.pdbx_strand_id
1 'polypeptide(L)'
;MQISGRLVIVVMFALAFAMSGGAWLYQYNYSRRSAEFWGESSRLIGKSPELQFLELAPLELPDDAEAADESKAGEEAAVEATDGSKDEAKDEIVDPDNLVAGRAVTGYDDLRNEKGLIHLRHIFIQDDNFQWDARSREAAGTERDWAYALRFVEGPSEQVVLLRRDFELLGKLSADGKQVDVLPCPKIAQPLQRYLTDVGALKPAAKADDKPVAAAEPAVR
;
A
#
# COMPACT_ATOMS: atom_id res chain seq x y z
N MET A 1 56.89 -15.81 27.10
CA MET A 1 55.61 -15.78 27.86
C MET A 1 54.78 -16.98 27.44
N GLN A 2 54.51 -17.94 28.33
CA GLN A 2 53.60 -19.06 28.03
C GLN A 2 52.16 -18.60 28.28
N ILE A 3 51.34 -18.58 27.23
CA ILE A 3 49.91 -18.26 27.36
C ILE A 3 49.22 -19.49 27.98
N SER A 4 48.64 -19.32 29.18
CA SER A 4 47.87 -20.37 29.83
C SER A 4 46.61 -20.67 29.00
N GLY A 5 46.35 -21.94 28.67
CA GLY A 5 45.17 -22.34 27.90
C GLY A 5 43.84 -21.89 28.51
N ARG A 6 43.80 -21.67 29.83
CA ARG A 6 42.62 -21.11 30.53
C ARG A 6 42.28 -19.69 30.04
N LEU A 7 43.30 -18.88 29.75
CA LEU A 7 43.09 -17.50 29.28
C LEU A 7 42.46 -17.48 27.89
N VAL A 8 42.87 -18.40 27.01
CA VAL A 8 42.28 -18.54 25.66
C VAL A 8 40.79 -18.85 25.76
N ILE A 9 40.41 -19.79 26.63
CA ILE A 9 39.00 -20.18 26.84
C ILE A 9 38.16 -18.98 27.30
N VAL A 10 38.64 -18.22 28.29
CA VAL A 10 37.93 -17.03 28.80
C VAL A 10 37.73 -15.98 27.70
N VAL A 11 38.76 -15.72 26.89
CA VAL A 11 38.66 -14.75 25.78
C VAL A 11 37.64 -15.22 24.73
N MET A 12 37.63 -16.51 24.38
CA MET A 12 36.66 -17.05 23.42
C MET A 12 35.21 -16.92 23.93
N PHE A 13 34.95 -17.23 25.19
CA PHE A 13 33.62 -17.05 25.77
C PHE A 13 33.21 -15.58 25.81
N ALA A 14 34.11 -14.68 26.22
CA ALA A 14 33.82 -13.25 26.24
C ALA A 14 33.46 -12.72 24.84
N LEU A 15 34.19 -13.15 23.81
CA LEU A 15 33.89 -12.80 22.42
C LEU A 15 32.52 -13.35 21.98
N ALA A 16 32.21 -14.60 22.31
CA ALA A 16 30.92 -15.21 22.00
C ALA A 16 29.75 -14.46 22.64
N PHE A 17 29.87 -14.08 23.92
CA PHE A 17 28.86 -13.27 24.60
C PHE A 17 28.71 -11.87 24.01
N ALA A 18 29.83 -11.23 23.65
CA ALA A 18 29.80 -9.91 23.01
C ALA A 18 29.08 -9.97 21.65
N MET A 19 29.37 -10.97 20.83
CA MET A 19 28.70 -11.17 19.54
C MET A 19 27.21 -11.49 19.71
N SER A 20 26.86 -12.37 20.65
CA SER A 20 25.47 -12.72 20.94
C SER A 20 24.66 -11.52 21.46
N GLY A 21 25.22 -10.75 22.40
CA GLY A 21 24.59 -9.54 22.90
C GLY A 21 24.46 -8.45 21.84
N GLY A 22 25.48 -8.30 20.98
CA GLY A 22 25.44 -7.37 19.85
C GLY A 22 24.35 -7.72 18.83
N ALA A 23 24.23 -9.00 18.46
CA ALA A 23 23.18 -9.46 17.55
C ALA A 23 21.77 -9.24 18.13
N TRP A 24 21.59 -9.50 19.43
CA TRP A 24 20.31 -9.27 20.11
C TRP A 24 19.93 -7.79 20.14
N LEU A 25 20.88 -6.90 20.49
CA LEU A 25 20.64 -5.46 20.53
C LEU A 25 20.32 -4.90 19.13
N TYR A 26 21.01 -5.40 18.10
CA TYR A 26 20.74 -5.05 16.71
C TYR A 26 19.31 -5.44 16.32
N GLN A 27 18.92 -6.69 16.56
CA GLN A 27 17.58 -7.18 16.21
C GLN A 27 16.48 -6.47 17.01
N TYR A 28 16.74 -6.13 18.28
CA TYR A 28 15.80 -5.38 19.10
C TYR A 28 15.55 -3.97 18.55
N ASN A 29 16.61 -3.27 18.14
CA ASN A 29 16.48 -1.93 17.56
C ASN A 29 15.87 -1.94 16.15
N TYR A 30 16.03 -3.05 15.41
CA TYR A 30 15.58 -3.20 14.02
C TYR A 30 14.05 -3.35 13.84
N SER A 31 13.31 -3.69 14.89
CA SER A 31 11.85 -3.94 14.78
C SER A 31 11.01 -3.06 15.69
N ARG A 32 11.65 -2.18 16.47
CA ARG A 32 10.98 -1.45 17.54
C ARG A 32 10.10 -0.34 16.98
N ARG A 33 10.57 0.43 15.98
CA ARG A 33 9.81 1.56 15.43
C ARG A 33 8.58 1.06 14.67
N SER A 34 8.70 -0.04 13.94
CA SER A 34 7.56 -0.70 13.29
C SER A 34 6.55 -1.19 14.32
N ALA A 35 7.00 -1.86 15.39
CA ALA A 35 6.10 -2.32 16.44
C ALA A 35 5.34 -1.16 17.11
N GLU A 36 6.03 -0.05 17.41
CA GLU A 36 5.41 1.16 17.98
C GLU A 36 4.46 1.85 16.98
N PHE A 37 4.82 1.90 15.70
CA PHE A 37 3.99 2.50 14.64
C PHE A 37 2.70 1.72 14.41
N TRP A 38 2.79 0.41 14.29
CA TRP A 38 1.62 -0.44 14.07
C TRP A 38 0.79 -0.65 15.34
N GLY A 39 1.44 -0.69 16.51
CA GLY A 39 0.76 -0.92 17.78
C GLY A 39 0.05 -2.27 17.78
N GLU A 40 -1.21 -2.29 18.20
CA GLU A 40 -2.06 -3.50 18.22
C GLU A 40 -2.26 -4.09 16.80
N SER A 41 -2.25 -3.26 15.76
CA SER A 41 -2.40 -3.67 14.36
C SER A 41 -1.21 -4.47 13.82
N SER A 42 -0.08 -4.50 14.53
CA SER A 42 1.08 -5.31 14.14
C SER A 42 0.74 -6.80 14.04
N ARG A 43 -0.15 -7.28 14.93
CA ARG A 43 -0.67 -8.65 14.88
C ARG A 43 -1.50 -8.89 13.63
N LEU A 44 -2.37 -7.95 13.25
CA LEU A 44 -3.20 -8.05 12.05
C LEU A 44 -2.31 -8.15 10.81
N ILE A 45 -1.33 -7.27 10.66
CA ILE A 45 -0.41 -7.29 9.52
C ILE A 45 0.37 -8.62 9.48
N GLY A 46 0.88 -9.08 10.62
CA GLY A 46 1.66 -10.31 10.68
C GLY A 46 0.85 -11.59 10.47
N LYS A 47 -0.40 -11.66 10.95
CA LYS A 47 -1.15 -12.92 11.12
C LYS A 47 -2.60 -12.94 10.66
N SER A 48 -3.17 -11.81 10.24
CA SER A 48 -4.54 -11.74 9.74
C SER A 48 -4.79 -12.84 8.70
N PRO A 49 -5.90 -13.60 8.79
CA PRO A 49 -6.23 -14.62 7.79
C PRO A 49 -6.67 -14.01 6.46
N GLU A 50 -7.09 -12.74 6.45
CA GLU A 50 -7.67 -12.09 5.27
C GLU A 50 -6.86 -10.88 4.83
N LEU A 51 -6.35 -10.93 3.60
CA LEU A 51 -5.67 -9.80 2.99
C LEU A 51 -6.34 -9.47 1.67
N GLN A 52 -6.81 -8.24 1.55
CA GLN A 52 -7.45 -7.70 0.36
C GLN A 52 -6.60 -6.58 -0.20
N PHE A 53 -6.42 -6.56 -1.51
CA PHE A 53 -5.87 -5.43 -2.24
C PHE A 53 -7.02 -4.70 -2.92
N LEU A 54 -7.08 -3.39 -2.72
CA LEU A 54 -8.17 -2.54 -3.17
C LEU A 54 -7.59 -1.45 -4.07
N GLU A 55 -8.22 -1.25 -5.23
CA GLU A 55 -7.97 -0.06 -6.05
C GLU A 55 -8.93 1.06 -5.60
N LEU A 56 -8.41 2.27 -5.44
CA LEU A 56 -9.16 3.42 -4.98
C LEU A 56 -9.41 4.38 -6.14
N ALA A 57 -10.63 4.93 -6.19
CA ALA A 57 -10.93 6.05 -7.05
C ALA A 57 -10.04 7.25 -6.70
N PRO A 58 -9.67 8.08 -7.69
CA PRO A 58 -9.15 9.41 -7.43
C PRO A 58 -10.10 10.15 -6.50
N LEU A 59 -9.55 11.00 -5.62
CA LEU A 59 -10.41 11.87 -4.82
C LEU A 59 -11.12 12.81 -5.79
N GLU A 60 -12.43 12.66 -5.89
CA GLU A 60 -13.28 13.69 -6.49
C GLU A 60 -13.18 14.89 -5.56
N LEU A 61 -12.24 15.78 -5.88
CA LEU A 61 -12.31 17.13 -5.37
C LEU A 61 -13.67 17.63 -5.83
N PRO A 62 -14.53 18.15 -4.93
CA PRO A 62 -15.77 18.78 -5.35
C PRO A 62 -15.36 19.88 -6.33
N ASP A 63 -15.52 19.59 -7.63
CA ASP A 63 -15.17 20.48 -8.73
C ASP A 63 -15.72 21.84 -8.34
N ASP A 64 -14.79 22.77 -8.06
CA ASP A 64 -15.01 24.05 -7.39
C ASP A 64 -16.46 24.48 -7.53
N ALA A 65 -17.26 24.15 -6.50
CA ALA A 65 -18.70 24.30 -6.51
C ALA A 65 -19.04 25.61 -7.18
N GLU A 66 -19.58 25.48 -8.40
CA GLU A 66 -19.88 26.57 -9.32
C GLU A 66 -20.46 27.73 -8.52
N ALA A 67 -19.65 28.75 -8.26
CA ALA A 67 -20.11 30.01 -7.70
C ALA A 67 -20.96 30.81 -8.70
N ALA A 68 -21.40 30.20 -9.80
CA ALA A 68 -22.27 30.81 -10.79
C ALA A 68 -22.94 29.73 -11.65
N ASP A 69 -24.23 29.46 -11.41
CA ASP A 69 -25.30 29.91 -12.32
C ASP A 69 -26.61 29.14 -12.00
N GLU A 70 -27.38 29.69 -11.05
CA GLU A 70 -28.81 29.40 -10.93
C GLU A 70 -29.56 29.95 -12.17
N SER A 71 -29.38 29.36 -13.34
CA SER A 71 -30.27 29.65 -14.47
C SER A 71 -30.16 28.61 -15.59
N LYS A 72 -30.96 27.55 -15.48
CA LYS A 72 -31.90 27.18 -16.55
C LYS A 72 -32.81 26.02 -16.13
N ALA A 73 -34.05 26.39 -15.92
CA ALA A 73 -35.19 25.50 -15.98
C ALA A 73 -35.42 25.04 -17.43
N GLY A 74 -35.73 23.75 -17.58
CA GLY A 74 -36.48 23.17 -18.70
C GLY A 74 -35.63 22.64 -19.85
N GLU A 75 -35.63 21.32 -20.05
CA GLU A 75 -36.43 20.71 -21.10
C GLU A 75 -36.49 19.19 -20.91
N GLU A 76 -37.68 18.66 -21.16
CA GLU A 76 -38.16 17.30 -20.92
C GLU A 76 -38.03 16.46 -22.20
N ALA A 77 -37.92 15.13 -22.01
CA ALA A 77 -38.22 14.05 -22.96
C ALA A 77 -37.21 13.72 -24.10
N ALA A 78 -36.69 12.50 -24.07
CA ALA A 78 -37.27 11.39 -24.84
C ALA A 78 -36.52 10.07 -24.55
N VAL A 79 -37.31 9.05 -24.20
CA VAL A 79 -36.89 7.68 -23.92
C VAL A 79 -36.74 6.94 -25.24
N GLU A 80 -35.53 6.45 -25.55
CA GLU A 80 -35.28 5.51 -26.64
C GLU A 80 -34.77 4.19 -26.05
N ALA A 81 -35.56 3.14 -26.26
CA ALA A 81 -35.27 1.79 -25.81
C ALA A 81 -34.39 1.08 -26.84
N THR A 82 -33.14 0.76 -26.45
CA THR A 82 -32.28 -0.15 -27.21
C THR A 82 -32.13 -1.48 -26.51
N ASP A 83 -32.53 -2.50 -27.25
CA ASP A 83 -32.53 -3.93 -26.99
C ASP A 83 -31.15 -4.56 -27.30
N GLY A 84 -30.73 -5.48 -26.43
CA GLY A 84 -29.98 -6.67 -26.82
C GLY A 84 -28.47 -6.56 -27.06
N SER A 85 -27.66 -6.61 -26.00
CA SER A 85 -26.40 -7.36 -26.05
C SER A 85 -26.05 -7.96 -24.68
N LYS A 86 -26.17 -9.28 -24.60
CA LYS A 86 -25.88 -10.10 -23.41
C LYS A 86 -24.41 -10.49 -23.43
N ASP A 87 -23.53 -9.54 -23.16
CA ASP A 87 -22.22 -9.84 -22.60
C ASP A 87 -22.39 -9.84 -21.08
N GLU A 88 -22.19 -11.00 -20.45
CA GLU A 88 -22.17 -11.16 -19.00
C GLU A 88 -20.93 -10.46 -18.43
N ALA A 89 -20.89 -9.13 -18.53
CA ALA A 89 -20.11 -8.31 -17.63
C ALA A 89 -20.64 -8.63 -16.23
N LYS A 90 -19.77 -9.17 -15.37
CA LYS A 90 -20.01 -9.14 -13.94
C LYS A 90 -20.24 -7.67 -13.59
N ASP A 91 -21.50 -7.29 -13.43
CA ASP A 91 -21.87 -6.07 -12.70
C ASP A 91 -21.37 -6.27 -11.28
N GLU A 92 -20.11 -5.87 -11.09
CA GLU A 92 -19.47 -5.76 -9.81
C GLU A 92 -20.26 -4.69 -9.06
N ILE A 93 -21.17 -5.14 -8.19
CA ILE A 93 -21.98 -4.27 -7.35
C ILE A 93 -21.00 -3.44 -6.53
N VAL A 94 -20.75 -2.21 -6.97
CA VAL A 94 -19.99 -1.21 -6.23
C VAL A 94 -20.84 -0.89 -5.00
N ASP A 95 -20.48 -1.50 -3.88
CA ASP A 95 -21.11 -1.22 -2.59
C ASP A 95 -20.82 0.26 -2.24
N PRO A 96 -21.82 1.15 -2.28
CA PRO A 96 -21.61 2.57 -2.06
C PRO A 96 -21.11 2.88 -0.65
N ASP A 97 -21.26 1.92 0.28
CA ASP A 97 -20.79 2.04 1.65
C ASP A 97 -19.32 1.62 1.80
N ASN A 98 -18.69 1.05 0.75
CA ASN A 98 -17.30 0.63 0.79
C ASN A 98 -16.33 1.77 0.46
N LEU A 99 -16.35 2.81 1.30
CA LEU A 99 -15.42 3.93 1.24
C LEU A 99 -14.16 3.63 2.06
N VAL A 100 -12.99 3.86 1.48
CA VAL A 100 -11.70 3.79 2.18
C VAL A 100 -11.06 5.17 2.17
N ALA A 101 -10.83 5.74 3.35
CA ALA A 101 -10.28 7.10 3.50
C ALA A 101 -11.07 8.16 2.69
N GLY A 102 -12.39 8.00 2.61
CA GLY A 102 -13.28 8.89 1.84
C GLY A 102 -13.27 8.67 0.32
N ARG A 103 -12.68 7.57 -0.17
CA ARG A 103 -12.62 7.24 -1.60
C ARG A 103 -13.41 5.97 -1.88
N ALA A 104 -14.11 5.94 -3.01
CA ALA A 104 -14.76 4.74 -3.50
C ALA A 104 -13.71 3.68 -3.87
N VAL A 105 -14.00 2.42 -3.54
CA VAL A 105 -13.20 1.28 -4.00
C VAL A 105 -13.67 0.89 -5.40
N THR A 106 -12.76 0.90 -6.37
CA THR A 106 -13.04 0.62 -7.79
C THR A 106 -12.63 -0.78 -8.23
N GLY A 107 -11.81 -1.47 -7.43
CA GLY A 107 -11.32 -2.80 -7.74
C GLY A 107 -10.99 -3.57 -6.46
N TYR A 108 -11.11 -4.88 -6.54
CA TYR A 108 -10.95 -5.79 -5.41
C TYR A 108 -10.22 -7.06 -5.83
N ASP A 109 -9.11 -7.35 -5.14
CA ASP A 109 -8.35 -8.59 -5.28
C ASP A 109 -8.13 -9.26 -3.91
N ASP A 110 -8.56 -10.51 -3.79
CA ASP A 110 -8.36 -11.31 -2.59
C ASP A 110 -7.00 -12.03 -2.65
N LEU A 111 -6.08 -11.66 -1.76
CA LEU A 111 -4.73 -12.21 -1.74
C LEU A 111 -4.56 -13.40 -0.79
N ARG A 112 -5.62 -13.89 -0.12
CA ARG A 112 -5.54 -14.91 0.95
C ARG A 112 -4.77 -16.18 0.58
N ASN A 113 -4.91 -16.63 -0.67
CA ASN A 113 -4.33 -17.89 -1.15
C ASN A 113 -3.05 -17.70 -1.96
N GLU A 114 -2.57 -16.46 -2.07
CA GLU A 114 -1.41 -16.15 -2.89
C GLU A 114 -0.10 -16.58 -2.25
N LYS A 115 0.81 -17.08 -3.09
CA LYS A 115 2.16 -17.42 -2.64
C LYS A 115 2.88 -16.14 -2.26
N GLY A 116 3.81 -16.23 -1.31
CA GLY A 116 4.66 -15.10 -0.94
C GLY A 116 4.04 -14.06 0.00
N LEU A 117 2.79 -14.24 0.45
CA LEU A 117 2.16 -13.37 1.46
C LEU A 117 3.00 -13.16 2.72
N ILE A 118 3.74 -14.17 3.15
CA ILE A 118 4.65 -14.06 4.30
C ILE A 118 5.73 -13.01 4.03
N HIS A 119 6.30 -12.98 2.82
CA HIS A 119 7.30 -11.99 2.44
C HIS A 119 6.69 -10.59 2.36
N LEU A 120 5.50 -10.48 1.75
CA LEU A 120 4.74 -9.23 1.70
C LEU A 120 4.51 -8.67 3.11
N ARG A 121 4.05 -9.48 4.07
CA ARG A 121 3.84 -9.05 5.45
C ARG A 121 5.14 -8.64 6.14
N HIS A 122 6.21 -9.35 5.83
CA HIS A 122 7.52 -9.06 6.40
C HIS A 122 8.03 -7.68 6.00
N ILE A 123 7.73 -7.17 4.79
CA ILE A 123 8.19 -5.84 4.39
C ILE A 123 7.61 -4.72 5.28
N PHE A 124 6.41 -4.90 5.82
CA PHE A 124 5.75 -3.89 6.63
C PHE A 124 6.27 -3.83 8.07
N ILE A 125 6.99 -4.86 8.54
CA ILE A 125 7.47 -4.95 9.93
C ILE A 125 8.97 -4.69 10.09
N GLN A 126 9.70 -4.49 8.99
CA GLN A 126 11.14 -4.22 9.02
C GLN A 126 11.39 -2.70 9.07
N ASP A 127 12.11 -2.21 10.09
CA ASP A 127 12.29 -0.77 10.27
C ASP A 127 13.07 -0.11 9.12
N ASP A 128 14.02 -0.83 8.53
CA ASP A 128 14.89 -0.31 7.47
C ASP A 128 14.14 0.09 6.20
N ASN A 129 12.91 -0.37 6.04
CA ASN A 129 12.05 -0.07 4.90
C ASN A 129 11.45 1.34 4.94
N PHE A 130 11.53 2.02 6.08
CA PHE A 130 10.83 3.27 6.33
C PHE A 130 11.76 4.42 6.69
N GLN A 131 11.38 5.63 6.29
CA GLN A 131 12.03 6.88 6.70
C GLN A 131 11.30 7.45 7.92
N TRP A 132 11.56 6.86 9.09
CA TRP A 132 10.90 7.20 10.35
C TRP A 132 10.94 8.68 10.74
N ASP A 133 12.03 9.38 10.40
CA ASP A 133 12.21 10.79 10.75
C ASP A 133 11.34 11.72 9.87
N ALA A 134 10.77 11.19 8.78
CA ALA A 134 9.86 11.88 7.87
C ALA A 134 8.38 11.49 8.08
N ARG A 135 8.06 10.85 9.21
CA ARG A 135 6.68 10.50 9.57
C ARG A 135 5.84 11.76 9.77
N SER A 136 4.66 11.80 9.16
CA SER A 136 3.65 12.84 9.39
C SER A 136 2.29 12.22 9.73
N ARG A 137 1.36 13.05 10.20
CA ARG A 137 -0.03 12.68 10.45
C ARG A 137 -0.93 13.68 9.78
N GLU A 138 -1.90 13.17 9.03
CA GLU A 138 -2.73 13.98 8.14
C GLU A 138 -4.19 13.49 8.17
N ALA A 139 -5.12 14.29 7.67
CA ALA A 139 -6.51 13.87 7.53
C ALA A 139 -6.66 12.87 6.37
N ALA A 140 -7.58 11.90 6.50
CA ALA A 140 -7.79 10.87 5.49
C ALA A 140 -8.22 11.42 4.11
N GLY A 141 -9.04 12.47 4.10
CA GLY A 141 -9.50 13.17 2.89
C GLY A 141 -8.52 14.20 2.32
N THR A 142 -7.21 14.01 2.53
CA THR A 142 -6.20 14.89 1.93
C THR A 142 -6.04 14.64 0.43
N GLU A 143 -5.55 15.63 -0.30
CA GLU A 143 -5.31 15.61 -1.75
C GLU A 143 -4.22 14.63 -2.20
N ARG A 144 -3.71 13.76 -1.31
CA ARG A 144 -2.70 12.77 -1.68
C ARG A 144 -3.29 11.78 -2.68
N ASP A 145 -2.52 11.41 -3.70
CA ASP A 145 -2.93 10.41 -4.70
C ASP A 145 -2.85 8.97 -4.14
N TRP A 146 -3.65 8.67 -3.12
CA TRP A 146 -3.86 7.30 -2.63
C TRP A 146 -4.60 6.52 -3.72
N ALA A 147 -3.89 5.64 -4.40
CA ALA A 147 -4.40 4.87 -5.52
C ALA A 147 -4.77 3.43 -5.11
N TYR A 148 -4.16 2.93 -4.03
CA TYR A 148 -4.35 1.55 -3.58
C TYR A 148 -4.51 1.48 -2.06
N ALA A 149 -5.13 0.41 -1.59
CA ALA A 149 -5.16 0.05 -0.18
C ALA A 149 -4.96 -1.46 0.03
N LEU A 150 -4.25 -1.82 1.08
CA LEU A 150 -4.19 -3.19 1.62
C LEU A 150 -5.05 -3.23 2.88
N ARG A 151 -6.08 -4.08 2.89
CA ARG A 151 -6.96 -4.28 4.05
C ARG A 151 -6.66 -5.64 4.69
N PHE A 152 -6.22 -5.60 5.94
CA PHE A 152 -5.97 -6.77 6.78
C PHE A 152 -7.17 -6.96 7.72
N VAL A 153 -7.84 -8.10 7.68
CA VAL A 153 -9.06 -8.36 8.48
C VAL A 153 -8.90 -9.59 9.36
N GLU A 154 -9.25 -9.50 10.65
CA GLU A 154 -9.33 -10.61 11.59
C GLU A 154 -10.60 -10.43 12.45
N GLY A 155 -11.73 -10.99 12.00
CA GLY A 155 -13.02 -10.83 12.68
C GLY A 155 -13.50 -9.37 12.66
N PRO A 156 -13.76 -8.73 13.82
CA PRO A 156 -14.21 -7.33 13.86
C PRO A 156 -13.06 -6.32 13.75
N SER A 157 -11.81 -6.80 13.74
CA SER A 157 -10.62 -5.94 13.69
C SER A 157 -10.12 -5.84 12.27
N GLU A 158 -9.89 -4.60 11.82
CA GLU A 158 -9.28 -4.31 10.54
C GLU A 158 -8.12 -3.32 10.66
N GLN A 159 -7.16 -3.45 9.76
CA GLN A 159 -6.14 -2.43 9.53
C GLN A 159 -6.05 -2.17 8.03
N VAL A 160 -6.18 -0.90 7.66
CA VAL A 160 -6.02 -0.45 6.27
C VAL A 160 -4.68 0.27 6.11
N VAL A 161 -3.95 -0.11 5.07
CA VAL A 161 -2.68 0.49 4.66
C VAL A 161 -2.87 1.10 3.28
N LEU A 162 -2.85 2.43 3.20
CA LEU A 162 -2.95 3.19 1.96
C LEU A 162 -1.58 3.25 1.27
N LEU A 163 -1.59 3.21 -0.06
CA LEU A 163 -0.40 3.25 -0.89
C LEU A 163 -0.61 4.26 -2.01
N ARG A 164 0.41 5.10 -2.25
CA ARG A 164 0.45 5.91 -3.47
C ARG A 164 0.71 5.05 -4.69
N ARG A 165 0.39 5.58 -5.87
CA ARG A 165 0.61 4.91 -7.16
C ARG A 165 2.06 4.49 -7.40
N ASP A 166 3.02 5.22 -6.82
CA ASP A 166 4.46 4.93 -6.87
C ASP A 166 4.96 3.97 -5.79
N PHE A 167 4.11 3.59 -4.82
CA PHE A 167 4.46 2.78 -3.65
C PHE A 167 5.60 3.33 -2.77
N GLU A 168 6.02 4.58 -2.97
CA GLU A 168 7.08 5.23 -2.18
C GLU A 168 6.55 5.85 -0.88
N LEU A 169 5.23 5.96 -0.76
CA LEU A 169 4.55 6.50 0.39
C LEU A 169 3.47 5.55 0.87
N LEU A 170 3.48 5.30 2.18
CA LEU A 170 2.51 4.48 2.88
C LEU A 170 1.71 5.32 3.87
N GLY A 171 0.42 5.03 4.00
CA GLY A 171 -0.46 5.62 5.00
C GLY A 171 -1.08 4.56 5.88
N LYS A 172 -0.92 4.63 7.20
CA LYS A 172 -1.68 3.81 8.14
C LYS A 172 -2.98 4.56 8.48
N LEU A 173 -4.12 4.03 8.03
CA LEU A 173 -5.43 4.58 8.38
C LEU A 173 -5.74 4.27 9.86
N SER A 174 -6.22 5.27 10.58
CA SER A 174 -6.71 5.10 11.95
C SER A 174 -8.02 4.32 11.99
N ALA A 175 -8.33 3.70 13.12
CA ALA A 175 -9.55 2.89 13.28
C ALA A 175 -10.86 3.70 13.13
N ASP A 176 -10.81 5.03 13.31
CA ASP A 176 -11.95 5.92 13.08
C ASP A 176 -12.07 6.37 11.61
N GLY A 177 -11.12 5.99 10.74
CA GLY A 177 -11.07 6.37 9.34
C GLY A 177 -10.76 7.85 9.07
N LYS A 178 -10.46 8.65 10.10
CA LYS A 178 -10.32 10.12 9.97
C LYS A 178 -8.89 10.59 9.77
N GLN A 179 -7.91 9.83 10.25
CA GLN A 179 -6.50 10.19 10.23
C GLN A 179 -5.65 9.15 9.51
N VAL A 180 -4.58 9.60 8.89
CA VAL A 180 -3.58 8.76 8.23
C VAL A 180 -2.23 9.13 8.80
N ASP A 181 -1.56 8.15 9.41
CA ASP A 181 -0.14 8.26 9.75
C ASP A 181 0.67 7.93 8.49
N VAL A 182 1.30 8.94 7.90
CA VAL A 182 2.01 8.86 6.62
C VAL A 182 3.49 8.61 6.87
N LEU A 183 4.07 7.71 6.08
CA LEU A 183 5.46 7.29 6.22
C LEU A 183 6.10 6.98 4.86
N PRO A 184 7.20 7.66 4.49
CA PRO A 184 7.92 7.32 3.26
C PRO A 184 8.62 5.97 3.36
N CYS A 185 8.54 5.19 2.29
CA CYS A 185 9.03 3.82 2.22
C CYS A 185 9.63 3.46 0.85
N PRO A 186 10.62 4.21 0.34
CA PRO A 186 11.15 4.01 -1.02
C PRO A 186 11.76 2.61 -1.24
N LYS A 187 12.26 1.95 -0.18
CA LYS A 187 12.89 0.63 -0.30
C LYS A 187 11.90 -0.50 -0.58
N ILE A 188 10.61 -0.33 -0.25
CA ILE A 188 9.59 -1.37 -0.48
C ILE A 188 8.86 -1.19 -1.80
N ALA A 189 8.95 -0.01 -2.42
CA ALA A 189 8.18 0.34 -3.62
C ALA A 189 8.32 -0.72 -4.72
N GLN A 190 9.56 -1.01 -5.14
CA GLN A 190 9.81 -1.98 -6.20
C GLN A 190 9.47 -3.43 -5.79
N PRO A 191 9.91 -3.96 -4.62
CA PRO A 191 9.52 -5.31 -4.20
C PRO A 191 8.00 -5.51 -4.10
N LEU A 192 7.28 -4.52 -3.58
CA LEU A 192 5.83 -4.54 -3.42
C LEU A 192 5.12 -4.51 -4.77
N GLN A 193 5.53 -3.61 -5.65
CA GLN A 193 4.99 -3.51 -7.00
C GLN A 193 5.22 -4.81 -7.80
N ARG A 194 6.43 -5.38 -7.72
CA ARG A 194 6.75 -6.66 -8.36
C ARG A 194 5.85 -7.77 -7.81
N TYR A 195 5.71 -7.88 -6.49
CA TYR A 195 4.85 -8.87 -5.87
C TYR A 195 3.40 -8.77 -6.35
N LEU A 196 2.81 -7.57 -6.31
CA LEU A 196 1.42 -7.35 -6.71
C LEU A 196 1.21 -7.60 -8.21
N THR A 197 2.22 -7.32 -9.04
CA THR A 197 2.19 -7.64 -10.47
C THR A 197 2.28 -9.16 -10.69
N ASP A 198 3.16 -9.85 -9.97
CA ASP A 198 3.38 -11.29 -10.10
C ASP A 198 2.13 -12.12 -9.72
N VAL A 199 1.34 -11.64 -8.75
CA VAL A 199 0.05 -12.25 -8.35
C VAL A 199 -1.13 -11.78 -9.21
N GLY A 200 -0.89 -10.86 -10.17
CA GLY A 200 -1.92 -10.34 -11.08
C GLY A 200 -2.88 -9.30 -10.47
N ALA A 201 -2.68 -8.90 -9.21
CA ALA A 201 -3.50 -7.90 -8.53
C ALA A 201 -3.20 -6.47 -9.03
N LEU A 202 -1.96 -6.20 -9.43
CA LEU A 202 -1.60 -4.93 -10.05
C LEU A 202 -1.57 -5.08 -11.57
N LYS A 203 -2.55 -4.48 -12.25
CA LYS A 203 -2.50 -4.34 -13.70
C LYS A 203 -1.32 -3.43 -14.07
N PRO A 204 -0.43 -3.84 -14.99
CA PRO A 204 0.61 -2.95 -15.49
C PRO A 204 -0.07 -1.69 -16.00
N ALA A 205 0.32 -0.51 -15.49
CA ALA A 205 -0.15 0.74 -16.04
C ALA A 205 0.08 0.67 -17.55
N ALA A 206 -0.99 0.66 -18.33
CA ALA A 206 -0.90 0.67 -19.78
C ALA A 206 0.06 1.80 -20.13
N LYS A 207 1.24 1.47 -20.70
CA LYS A 207 2.33 2.42 -20.93
C LYS A 207 1.73 3.69 -21.53
N ALA A 208 1.67 4.75 -20.72
CA ALA A 208 0.91 5.96 -21.05
C ALA A 208 1.48 6.70 -22.27
N ASP A 209 2.66 6.32 -22.75
CA ASP A 209 3.33 6.94 -23.89
C ASP A 209 4.19 5.94 -24.68
N ASP A 210 3.61 4.84 -25.17
CA ASP A 210 4.10 4.30 -26.45
C ASP A 210 3.42 5.06 -27.59
N LYS A 211 3.56 6.40 -27.56
CA LYS A 211 3.30 7.22 -28.74
C LYS A 211 4.33 6.71 -29.75
N PRO A 212 3.91 6.07 -30.86
CA PRO A 212 4.86 5.53 -31.82
C PRO A 212 5.79 6.67 -32.19
N VAL A 213 7.06 6.52 -31.81
CA VAL A 213 8.12 7.41 -32.26
C VAL A 213 8.07 7.28 -33.77
N ALA A 214 7.41 8.23 -34.43
CA ALA A 214 7.25 8.27 -35.86
C ALA A 214 8.65 8.04 -36.42
N ALA A 215 8.82 6.90 -37.11
CA ALA A 215 10.09 6.49 -37.66
C ALA A 215 10.66 7.68 -38.42
N ALA A 216 11.76 8.25 -37.90
CA ALA A 216 12.47 9.30 -38.59
C ALA A 216 12.91 8.72 -39.93
N GLU A 217 12.27 9.18 -41.00
CA GLU A 217 12.63 8.88 -42.38
C GLU A 217 14.15 9.12 -42.54
N PRO A 218 14.93 8.11 -42.95
CA PRO A 218 16.34 8.33 -43.24
C PRO A 218 16.43 9.23 -44.47
N ALA A 219 16.90 10.45 -44.26
CA ALA A 219 17.22 11.40 -45.33
C ALA A 219 18.23 10.76 -46.30
N VAL A 220 17.73 10.38 -47.48
CA VAL A 220 18.54 9.96 -48.63
C VAL A 220 19.32 11.19 -49.11
N ARG A 221 20.64 11.07 -49.16
CA ARG A 221 21.56 12.02 -49.81
C ARG A 221 21.90 11.55 -51.21
#